data_AF-A0A8E0MEE6-F1
#
_entry.id   AF-A0A8E0MEE6-F1
#
_cell.length_a   1.000
_cell.length_b   1.000
_cell.length_c   1.000
_cell.angle_alpha   90.00
_cell.angle_beta   90.00
_cell.angle_gamma   90.00
#
_symmetry.space_group_name_H-M   'P 1'
#
loop_
_entity.id
_entity.type
_entity.pdbx_description
1 polymer ?
#
loop_
_entity_poly.entity_id
_entity_poly.type
_entity_poly.pdbx_seq_one_letter_code
_entity_poly.pdbx_strand_id
1 'polypeptide(L)'
;MLDKKSNDCGAFPVTKYSNELKAKVVSEYLKGGIGYRELSVRYGIPSRANIRTWVNQARTHGIESLKVKHNKTTYSQTFKITVVEYVHTHQVSRVRAAAHFGISPSQVNSWIRIVKDQGVTGLRAQRKGRPPMGKHKQIKPIKKLEPTQEEKYK
;
A
#
# COMPACT_ATOMS: atom_id res chain seq x y z
N MET A 1 22.06 -11.40 -21.42
CA MET A 1 21.38 -12.11 -20.30
C MET A 1 20.85 -11.08 -19.32
N LEU A 2 19.53 -10.98 -19.12
CA LEU A 2 18.95 -10.19 -18.03
C LEU A 2 18.95 -11.05 -16.77
N ASP A 3 19.64 -10.60 -15.72
CA ASP A 3 19.69 -11.25 -14.41
C ASP A 3 18.29 -11.43 -13.81
N LYS A 4 17.73 -12.62 -13.97
CA LYS A 4 16.55 -13.08 -13.23
C LYS A 4 16.98 -13.43 -11.80
N LYS A 5 17.00 -12.44 -10.92
CA LYS A 5 17.21 -12.69 -9.48
C LYS A 5 15.95 -13.33 -8.88
N SER A 6 16.20 -14.51 -8.29
CA SER A 6 15.44 -15.31 -7.33
C SER A 6 14.19 -14.68 -6.69
N ASN A 7 13.10 -15.44 -6.72
CA ASN A 7 11.86 -15.17 -6.00
C ASN A 7 11.93 -15.79 -4.59
N ASP A 8 12.38 -15.00 -3.61
CA ASP A 8 12.23 -15.34 -2.19
C ASP A 8 10.88 -14.79 -1.67
N CYS A 9 10.13 -15.66 -0.98
CA CYS A 9 8.71 -15.48 -0.65
C CYS A 9 8.52 -14.62 0.60
N GLY A 10 8.76 -13.31 0.47
CA GLY A 10 8.27 -12.30 1.40
C GLY A 10 7.44 -11.29 0.63
N ALA A 11 6.19 -11.04 1.03
CA ALA A 11 5.31 -10.07 0.38
C ALA A 11 5.82 -8.62 0.57
N PHE A 12 6.80 -8.25 -0.24
CA PHE A 12 7.30 -6.90 -0.46
C PHE A 12 6.84 -6.46 -1.86
N PRO A 13 6.51 -5.16 -2.07
CA PRO A 13 6.21 -4.66 -3.40
C PRO A 13 7.44 -4.85 -4.29
N VAL A 14 7.38 -5.84 -5.18
CA VAL A 14 8.47 -6.17 -6.09
C VAL A 14 8.52 -5.07 -7.13
N THR A 15 9.56 -4.24 -7.08
CA THR A 15 9.73 -3.21 -8.12
C THR A 15 10.23 -3.86 -9.40
N LYS A 16 9.54 -3.60 -10.52
CA LYS A 16 9.88 -4.13 -11.84
C LYS A 16 11.34 -3.90 -12.27
N TYR A 17 11.97 -2.84 -11.75
CA TYR A 17 13.35 -2.47 -12.03
C TYR A 17 14.15 -2.41 -10.73
N SER A 18 15.32 -3.05 -10.73
CA SER A 18 16.24 -3.03 -9.58
C SER A 18 16.83 -1.64 -9.36
N ASN A 19 17.21 -1.35 -8.11
CA ASN A 19 17.84 -0.08 -7.75
C ASN A 19 19.15 0.14 -8.52
N GLU A 20 19.93 -0.93 -8.71
CA GLU A 20 21.18 -0.92 -9.49
C GLU A 20 20.94 -0.51 -10.95
N LEU A 21 19.91 -1.07 -11.59
CA LEU A 21 19.57 -0.74 -12.98
C LEU A 21 19.18 0.73 -13.09
N LYS A 22 18.33 1.24 -12.18
CA LYS A 22 17.94 2.66 -12.17
C LYS A 22 19.15 3.57 -12.01
N ALA A 23 20.06 3.25 -11.09
CA ALA A 23 21.27 4.05 -10.84
C ALA A 23 22.23 4.04 -12.06
N LYS A 24 22.40 2.90 -12.74
CA LYS A 24 23.19 2.81 -13.98
C LYS A 24 22.60 3.69 -15.09
N VAL A 25 21.30 3.57 -15.35
CA VAL A 25 20.60 4.36 -16.38
C VAL A 25 20.73 5.86 -16.13
N VAL A 26 20.53 6.29 -14.88
CA VAL A 26 20.62 7.71 -14.51
C VAL A 26 22.05 8.22 -14.57
N SER A 27 23.03 7.46 -14.10
CA SER A 27 24.44 7.88 -14.14
C SER A 27 24.95 8.02 -15.58
N GLU A 28 24.56 7.14 -16.50
CA GLU A 28 24.87 7.32 -17.92
C GLU A 28 24.19 8.54 -18.53
N TYR A 29 22.92 8.79 -18.21
CA TYR A 29 22.24 10.00 -18.67
C TYR A 29 22.96 11.27 -18.18
N LEU A 30 23.45 11.28 -16.94
CA LEU A 30 24.16 12.41 -16.34
C LEU A 30 25.57 12.61 -16.90
N LYS A 31 26.24 11.53 -17.38
CA LYS A 31 27.52 11.64 -18.09
C LYS A 31 27.38 12.37 -19.45
N GLY A 32 26.16 12.48 -19.97
CA GLY A 32 25.87 13.16 -21.23
C GLY A 32 26.04 12.27 -22.46
N GLY A 33 25.67 12.78 -23.62
CA GLY A 33 25.85 12.12 -24.91
C GLY A 33 24.80 11.06 -25.30
N ILE A 34 23.88 10.67 -24.40
CA ILE A 34 22.87 9.64 -24.67
C ILE A 34 21.46 10.16 -24.31
N GLY A 35 20.53 10.05 -25.25
CA GLY A 35 19.13 10.47 -25.05
C GLY A 35 18.24 9.39 -24.41
N TYR A 36 17.04 9.78 -23.94
CA TYR A 36 16.10 8.84 -23.30
C TYR A 36 15.66 7.67 -24.21
N ARG A 37 15.58 7.90 -25.52
CA ARG A 37 15.23 6.86 -26.51
C ARG A 37 16.29 5.78 -26.58
N GLU A 38 17.55 6.19 -26.61
CA GLU A 38 18.68 5.29 -26.70
C GLU A 38 18.88 4.49 -25.41
N LEU A 39 18.74 5.14 -24.25
CA LEU A 39 18.72 4.45 -22.95
C LEU A 39 17.58 3.42 -22.85
N SER A 40 16.41 3.75 -23.38
CA SER A 40 15.25 2.83 -23.41
C SER A 40 15.56 1.57 -24.21
N VAL A 41 16.19 1.69 -25.37
CA VAL A 41 16.61 0.55 -26.21
C VAL A 41 17.73 -0.23 -25.52
N ARG A 42 18.79 0.46 -25.06
CA ARG A 42 19.98 -0.16 -24.47
C ARG A 42 19.67 -0.99 -23.22
N TYR A 43 18.77 -0.52 -22.37
CA TYR A 43 18.40 -1.18 -21.11
C TYR A 43 17.07 -1.95 -21.18
N GLY A 44 16.43 -2.03 -22.35
CA GLY A 44 15.16 -2.76 -22.53
C GLY A 44 14.00 -2.18 -21.69
N ILE A 45 13.96 -0.86 -21.51
CA ILE A 45 12.92 -0.17 -20.74
C ILE A 45 11.88 0.37 -21.73
N PRO A 46 10.66 -0.20 -21.82
CA PRO A 46 9.71 0.19 -22.86
C PRO A 46 9.22 1.64 -22.73
N SER A 47 9.09 2.12 -21.49
CA SER A 47 8.59 3.46 -21.20
C SER A 47 9.71 4.44 -20.93
N ARG A 48 9.89 5.39 -21.86
CA ARG A 48 10.79 6.55 -21.70
C ARG A 48 10.39 7.43 -20.51
N ALA A 49 9.10 7.45 -20.15
CA ALA A 49 8.61 8.20 -19.00
C ALA A 49 9.24 7.69 -17.69
N ASN A 50 9.47 6.37 -17.56
CA ASN A 50 10.13 5.80 -16.37
C ASN A 50 11.54 6.37 -16.20
N ILE A 51 12.30 6.44 -17.30
CA ILE A 51 13.67 6.98 -17.29
C ILE A 51 13.66 8.46 -16.93
N ARG A 52 12.75 9.25 -17.51
CA ARG A 52 12.58 10.67 -17.19
C ARG A 52 12.25 10.87 -15.70
N THR A 53 11.36 10.07 -15.13
CA THR A 53 11.03 10.13 -13.71
C THR A 53 12.25 9.84 -12.84
N TRP A 54 13.04 8.82 -13.16
CA TRP A 54 14.25 8.51 -12.38
C TRP A 54 15.29 9.62 -12.46
N VAL A 55 15.51 10.19 -13.64
CA VAL A 55 16.43 11.32 -13.81
C VAL A 55 15.97 12.54 -13.01
N ASN A 56 14.69 12.88 -13.08
CA ASN A 56 14.14 14.00 -12.33
C ASN A 56 14.28 13.79 -10.82
N GLN A 57 13.94 12.59 -10.34
CA GLN A 57 14.05 12.22 -8.93
C GLN A 57 15.51 12.28 -8.45
N ALA A 58 16.46 11.83 -9.27
CA ALA A 58 17.88 11.90 -8.94
C ALA A 58 18.42 13.34 -8.95
N ARG A 59 17.89 14.22 -9.82
CA ARG A 59 18.25 15.64 -9.82
C ARG A 59 17.74 16.37 -8.58
N THR A 60 16.55 16.03 -8.08
CA THR A 60 15.96 16.72 -6.93
C THR A 60 16.45 16.19 -5.59
N HIS A 61 16.72 14.88 -5.49
CA HIS A 61 16.99 14.21 -4.21
C HIS A 61 18.27 13.35 -4.22
N GLY A 62 19.08 13.41 -5.27
CA GLY A 62 20.26 12.58 -5.45
C GLY A 62 19.95 11.14 -5.89
N ILE A 63 20.98 10.42 -6.35
CA ILE A 63 20.84 9.04 -6.86
C ILE A 63 20.31 8.08 -5.78
N GLU A 64 20.61 8.35 -4.50
CA GLU A 64 20.16 7.52 -3.38
C GLU A 64 18.63 7.45 -3.26
N SER A 65 17.93 8.49 -3.72
CA SER A 65 16.47 8.54 -3.71
C SER A 65 15.82 7.47 -4.60
N LEU A 66 16.54 6.93 -5.59
CA LEU A 66 16.07 5.86 -6.47
C LEU A 66 15.99 4.50 -5.77
N LYS A 67 16.66 4.37 -4.61
CA LYS A 67 16.59 3.16 -3.78
C LYS A 67 15.17 3.04 -3.23
N VAL A 68 14.56 1.88 -3.46
CA VAL A 68 13.25 1.56 -2.87
C VAL A 68 13.41 1.55 -1.35
N LYS A 69 12.72 2.46 -0.67
CA LYS A 69 12.66 2.47 0.80
C LYS A 69 11.67 1.40 1.24
N HIS A 70 12.17 0.34 1.87
CA HIS A 70 11.35 -0.72 2.45
C HIS A 70 11.00 -0.45 3.92
N ASN A 71 10.91 0.83 4.32
CA ASN A 71 10.57 1.18 5.70
C ASN A 71 9.06 1.08 5.91
N LYS A 72 8.65 0.04 6.64
CA LYS A 72 7.31 -0.01 7.25
C LYS A 72 7.34 0.82 8.51
N THR A 73 6.85 2.06 8.44
CA THR A 73 6.60 2.84 9.66
C THR A 73 5.52 2.14 10.46
N THR A 74 5.88 1.68 11.66
CA THR A 74 4.93 1.10 12.62
C THR A 74 4.64 2.12 13.70
N TYR A 75 3.37 2.24 14.08
CA TYR A 75 2.92 3.14 15.12
C TYR A 75 2.42 2.31 16.29
N SER A 76 2.86 2.66 17.50
CA SER A 76 2.35 2.07 18.74
C SER A 76 0.85 2.32 18.88
N GLN A 77 0.15 1.46 19.61
CA GLN A 77 -1.28 1.67 19.86
C GLN A 77 -1.51 2.99 20.60
N THR A 78 -0.68 3.30 21.60
CA THR A 78 -0.77 4.54 22.39
C THR A 78 -0.68 5.77 21.50
N PHE A 79 0.28 5.80 20.56
CA PHE A 79 0.39 6.91 19.61
C PHE A 79 -0.88 7.09 18.78
N LYS A 80 -1.45 6.00 18.25
CA LYS A 80 -2.69 6.07 17.46
C LYS A 80 -3.86 6.63 18.27
N ILE A 81 -3.94 6.26 19.55
CA ILE A 81 -4.96 6.76 20.48
C ILE A 81 -4.80 8.26 20.67
N THR A 82 -3.59 8.72 21.00
CA THR A 82 -3.28 10.15 21.17
C THR A 82 -3.65 10.96 19.94
N VAL A 83 -3.40 10.45 18.73
CA VAL A 83 -3.78 11.14 17.49
C VAL A 83 -5.31 11.27 17.35
N VAL A 84 -6.06 10.21 17.67
CA VAL A 84 -7.53 10.24 17.58
C VAL A 84 -8.12 11.14 18.67
N GLU A 85 -7.61 11.07 19.89
CA GLU A 85 -8.00 11.95 21.00
C GLU A 85 -7.72 13.42 20.68
N TYR A 86 -6.56 13.73 20.09
CA TYR A 86 -6.22 15.09 19.67
C TYR A 86 -7.23 15.64 18.66
N VAL A 87 -7.63 14.82 17.68
CA VAL A 87 -8.66 15.22 16.69
C VAL A 87 -9.99 15.52 17.37
N HIS A 88 -10.39 14.71 18.36
CA HIS A 88 -11.67 14.87 19.04
C HIS A 88 -11.67 16.06 20.02
N THR A 89 -10.63 16.19 20.84
CA THR A 89 -10.48 17.24 21.85
C THR A 89 -10.35 18.63 21.24
N HIS A 90 -9.55 18.76 20.18
CA HIS A 90 -9.27 20.06 19.54
C HIS A 90 -10.21 20.34 18.35
N GLN A 91 -11.10 19.41 18.00
CA GLN A 91 -12.02 19.50 16.85
C GLN A 91 -11.32 19.92 15.54
N VAL A 92 -10.07 19.48 15.37
CA VAL A 92 -9.24 19.84 14.22
C VAL A 92 -9.51 18.94 13.03
N SER A 93 -9.29 19.48 11.83
CA SER A 93 -9.36 18.67 10.61
C SER A 93 -8.28 17.58 10.62
N ARG A 94 -8.58 16.46 9.96
CA ARG A 94 -7.66 15.30 9.84
C ARG A 94 -6.33 15.71 9.20
N VAL A 95 -6.35 16.67 8.28
CA VAL A 95 -5.16 17.23 7.63
C VAL A 95 -4.30 18.00 8.62
N ARG A 96 -4.93 18.82 9.48
CA ARG A 96 -4.22 19.59 10.50
C ARG A 96 -3.60 18.68 11.56
N ALA A 97 -4.33 17.66 12.01
CA ALA A 97 -3.78 16.65 12.91
C ALA A 97 -2.63 15.85 12.27
N ALA A 98 -2.78 15.46 11.00
CA ALA A 98 -1.73 14.76 10.27
C ALA A 98 -0.43 15.57 10.17
N ALA A 99 -0.53 16.87 9.90
CA ALA A 99 0.61 17.78 9.90
C ALA A 99 1.27 17.91 11.28
N HIS A 100 0.46 18.02 12.35
CA HIS A 100 0.96 18.09 13.73
C HIS A 100 1.79 16.86 14.14
N PHE A 101 1.34 15.66 13.75
CA PHE A 101 1.98 14.39 14.12
C PHE A 101 2.95 13.84 13.06
N GLY A 102 3.16 14.54 11.94
CA GLY A 102 4.04 14.08 10.86
C GLY A 102 3.60 12.77 10.20
N ILE A 103 2.29 12.53 10.12
CA ILE A 103 1.70 11.31 9.54
C ILE A 103 0.83 11.66 8.34
N SER A 104 0.43 10.65 7.57
CA SER A 104 -0.46 10.88 6.42
C SER A 104 -1.91 11.10 6.88
N PRO A 105 -2.67 12.01 6.23
CA PRO A 105 -4.11 12.20 6.52
C PRO A 105 -4.92 10.90 6.38
N SER A 106 -4.55 10.02 5.46
CA SER A 106 -5.18 8.71 5.27
C SER A 106 -5.01 7.78 6.47
N GLN A 107 -3.88 7.86 7.19
CA GLN A 107 -3.67 7.10 8.43
C GLN A 107 -4.59 7.59 9.55
N VAL A 108 -4.67 8.91 9.75
CA VAL A 108 -5.59 9.53 10.72
C VAL A 108 -7.02 9.09 10.46
N ASN A 109 -7.46 9.17 9.20
CA ASN A 109 -8.80 8.75 8.80
C ASN A 109 -9.07 7.27 9.09
N SER A 110 -8.08 6.40 8.83
CA SER A 110 -8.18 4.97 9.08
C SER A 110 -8.33 4.67 10.57
N TRP A 111 -7.58 5.35 11.44
CA TRP A 111 -7.65 5.16 12.89
C TRP A 111 -8.97 5.66 13.48
N ILE A 112 -9.45 6.83 13.05
CA ILE A 112 -10.77 7.34 13.45
C ILE A 112 -11.87 6.33 13.09
N ARG A 113 -11.83 5.77 11.87
CA ARG A 113 -12.80 4.75 11.44
C ARG A 113 -12.72 3.49 12.31
N ILE A 114 -11.51 3.00 12.60
CA ILE A 114 -11.33 1.82 13.47
C ILE A 114 -11.90 2.08 14.86
N VAL A 115 -11.67 3.26 15.45
CA VAL A 115 -12.23 3.62 16.75
C VAL A 115 -13.75 3.72 16.69
N LYS A 116 -14.32 4.25 15.61
CA LYS A 116 -15.76 4.32 15.42
C LYS A 116 -16.41 2.94 15.29
N ASP A 117 -15.78 2.02 14.55
CA ASP A 117 -16.36 0.70 14.23
C ASP A 117 -16.09 -0.35 15.33
N GLN A 118 -14.94 -0.26 16.02
CA GLN A 118 -14.44 -1.30 16.93
C GLN A 118 -14.02 -0.78 18.31
N GLY A 119 -14.12 0.53 18.55
CA GLY A 119 -13.60 1.17 19.76
C GLY A 119 -12.07 1.27 19.80
N VAL A 120 -11.55 1.79 20.92
CA VAL A 120 -10.10 2.02 21.15
C VAL A 120 -9.29 0.72 21.08
N THR A 121 -9.91 -0.42 21.41
CA THR A 121 -9.31 -1.75 21.33
C THR A 121 -9.01 -2.19 19.90
N GLY A 122 -9.73 -1.65 18.90
CA GLY A 122 -9.49 -1.90 17.48
C GLY A 122 -8.14 -1.38 16.96
N LEU A 123 -7.54 -0.40 17.64
CA LEU A 123 -6.23 0.19 17.26
C LEU A 123 -5.02 -0.70 17.61
N ARG A 124 -5.25 -1.83 18.28
CA ARG A 124 -4.23 -2.87 18.55
C ARG A 124 -3.55 -3.31 17.25
N ALA A 125 -2.32 -3.79 17.38
CA ALA A 125 -1.61 -4.39 16.25
C ALA A 125 -2.37 -5.65 15.78
N GLN A 126 -3.19 -5.50 14.74
CA GLN A 126 -3.88 -6.64 14.13
C GLN A 126 -2.87 -7.54 13.42
N ARG A 127 -3.09 -8.86 13.48
CA ARG A 127 -2.28 -9.83 12.72
C ARG A 127 -2.36 -9.46 11.25
N LYS A 128 -1.20 -9.16 10.66
CA LYS A 128 -1.10 -8.73 9.27
C LYS A 128 -1.10 -9.96 8.38
N GLY A 129 -2.11 -10.11 7.52
CA GLY A 129 -2.20 -11.22 6.58
C GLY A 129 -3.61 -11.44 6.07
N ARG A 130 -3.75 -12.30 5.05
CA ARG A 130 -5.05 -12.81 4.62
C ARG A 130 -5.68 -13.50 5.85
N PRO A 131 -6.91 -13.15 6.27
CA PRO A 131 -7.60 -13.95 7.26
C PRO A 131 -7.61 -15.41 6.75
N PRO A 132 -7.50 -16.41 7.64
CA PRO A 132 -7.63 -17.80 7.22
C PRO A 132 -8.89 -17.93 6.37
N MET A 133 -8.79 -18.59 5.21
CA MET A 133 -9.98 -18.79 4.37
C MET A 133 -11.07 -19.39 5.25
N GLY A 134 -12.16 -18.64 5.45
CA GLY A 134 -13.30 -19.16 6.16
C GLY A 134 -13.71 -20.45 5.48
N LYS A 135 -13.93 -21.52 6.25
CA LYS A 135 -14.57 -22.72 5.71
C LYS A 135 -15.84 -22.27 5.02
N HIS A 136 -16.02 -22.69 3.77
CA HIS A 136 -17.20 -22.40 2.96
C HIS A 136 -18.44 -22.52 3.86
N LYS A 137 -19.18 -21.43 4.04
CA LYS A 137 -20.39 -21.45 4.87
C LYS A 137 -21.33 -22.44 4.16
N GLN A 138 -21.44 -23.65 4.69
CA GLN A 138 -22.36 -24.65 4.16
C GLN A 138 -23.73 -24.00 4.17
N ILE A 139 -24.24 -23.67 2.98
CA ILE A 139 -25.60 -23.16 2.82
C ILE A 139 -26.48 -24.31 3.30
N LYS A 140 -27.09 -24.16 4.47
CA LYS A 140 -28.05 -25.15 4.97
C LYS A 140 -29.15 -25.27 3.91
N PRO A 141 -29.52 -26.48 3.46
CA PRO A 141 -30.57 -26.65 2.48
C PRO A 141 -31.83 -25.96 2.98
N ILE A 142 -32.39 -25.10 2.13
CA ILE A 142 -33.69 -24.47 2.33
C ILE A 142 -34.68 -25.61 2.50
N LYS A 143 -35.27 -25.75 3.70
CA LYS A 143 -36.40 -26.64 3.90
C LYS A 143 -37.50 -26.18 2.95
N LYS A 144 -37.89 -27.04 1.99
CA LYS A 144 -39.08 -26.81 1.18
C LYS A 144 -40.24 -26.53 2.13
N LEU A 145 -40.89 -25.39 1.96
CA LEU A 145 -42.17 -25.09 2.61
C LEU A 145 -43.15 -26.17 2.14
N GLU A 146 -43.70 -26.94 3.09
CA GLU A 146 -44.81 -27.84 2.80
C GLU A 146 -46.06 -26.99 2.48
N PRO A 147 -46.90 -27.42 1.53
CA PRO A 147 -48.12 -26.69 1.15
C PRO A 147 -49.05 -26.53 2.36
N THR A 148 -49.55 -25.30 2.56
CA THR A 148 -50.57 -24.98 3.57
C THR A 148 -51.89 -25.71 3.24
N GLN A 149 -52.61 -26.17 4.26
CA GLN A 149 -53.77 -27.07 4.17
C GLN A 149 -55.03 -26.50 3.47
N GLU A 150 -54.94 -25.39 2.75
CA GLU A 150 -56.08 -24.67 2.18
C GLU A 150 -56.55 -25.18 0.80
N GLU A 151 -55.82 -26.10 0.15
CA GLU A 151 -56.24 -26.70 -1.13
C GLU A 151 -57.05 -28.00 -0.97
N LYS A 152 -57.39 -28.42 0.27
CA LYS A 152 -58.09 -29.68 0.53
C LYS A 152 -59.62 -29.63 0.37
N TYR A 153 -60.17 -28.51 -0.10
CA TYR A 153 -61.58 -28.38 -0.45
C TYR A 153 -61.72 -27.71 -1.82
N LYS A 154 -61.43 -28.46 -2.88
CA LYS A 154 -62.02 -28.25 -4.20
C LYS A 154 -62.27 -29.59 -4.88
#